data_AF-A0A960X0B2-F1
#
_entry.id   AF-A0A960X0B2-F1
#
_cell.length_a   1.000
_cell.length_b   1.000
_cell.length_c   1.000
_cell.angle_alpha   90.00
_cell.angle_beta   90.00
_cell.angle_gamma   90.00
#
_symmetry.space_group_name_H-M   'P 1'
#
loop_
_entity.id
_entity.type
_entity.pdbx_description
1 polymer ?
#
loop_
_entity_poly.entity_id
_entity_poly.type
_entity_poly.pdbx_seq_one_letter_code
_entity_poly.pdbx_strand_id
1 'polypeptide(L)'
;MIPLKIVSGAEGVGVLTPGWTLAEPVPAEAATTDGTARTHVHSVVFSQPFAYMPVVTVGLCGFDLDKHTGGRISISARAISAEGFEVHITTWRDTLVYSVEFSWLAVGS
;
A
#
# COMPACT_ATOMS: atom_id res chain seq x y z
N MET A 1 -2.71 17.18 29.70
CA MET A 1 -3.49 16.45 28.69
C MET A 1 -2.87 16.79 27.34
N ILE A 2 -2.39 15.80 26.57
CA ILE A 2 -1.87 16.06 25.22
C ILE A 2 -3.08 16.10 24.26
N PRO A 3 -3.25 17.15 23.43
CA PRO A 3 -4.40 17.25 22.53
C PRO A 3 -4.39 16.16 21.46
N LEU A 4 -5.58 15.71 21.05
CA LEU A 4 -5.75 14.75 19.96
C LEU A 4 -5.33 15.39 18.63
N LYS A 5 -4.47 14.71 17.89
CA LYS A 5 -4.04 15.08 16.55
C LYS A 5 -4.58 14.07 15.53
N ILE A 6 -5.09 14.61 14.42
CA ILE A 6 -5.61 13.83 13.30
C ILE A 6 -4.97 14.34 12.02
N VAL A 7 -4.40 13.43 11.24
CA VAL A 7 -3.82 13.72 9.91
C VAL A 7 -4.35 12.67 8.94
N SER A 8 -4.63 13.08 7.70
CA SER A 8 -5.09 12.18 6.64
C SER A 8 -4.48 12.55 5.30
N GLY A 9 -4.58 11.62 4.35
CA GLY A 9 -4.14 11.82 2.98
C GLY A 9 -4.72 10.75 2.05
N ALA A 10 -4.51 10.96 0.75
CA ALA A 10 -4.80 9.98 -0.28
C ALA A 10 -3.71 10.05 -1.35
N GLU A 11 -3.29 8.90 -1.83
CA GLU A 11 -2.17 8.77 -2.76
C GLU A 11 -2.47 7.71 -3.82
N GLY A 12 -2.02 7.98 -5.04
CA GLY A 12 -2.08 7.04 -6.17
C GLY A 12 -0.67 6.60 -6.54
N VAL A 13 -0.47 5.29 -6.62
CA VAL A 13 0.80 4.68 -7.04
C VAL A 13 0.56 3.64 -8.12
N GLY A 14 1.53 3.41 -8.98
CA GLY A 14 1.37 2.49 -10.10
C GLY A 14 2.60 2.41 -10.98
N VAL A 15 2.43 2.05 -12.25
CA VAL A 15 3.51 1.88 -13.23
C VAL A 15 4.44 3.10 -13.41
N LEU A 16 3.99 4.30 -13.02
CA LEU A 16 4.81 5.52 -13.05
C LEU A 16 5.60 5.76 -11.75
N THR A 17 5.31 4.98 -10.70
CA THR A 17 6.02 5.02 -9.42
C THR A 17 7.32 4.22 -9.55
N PRO A 18 8.48 4.79 -9.17
CA PRO A 18 9.76 4.07 -9.20
C PRO A 18 9.70 2.77 -8.38
N GLY A 19 10.22 1.68 -8.94
CA GLY A 19 10.23 0.36 -8.27
C GLY A 19 8.88 -0.35 -8.26
N TRP A 20 7.92 0.06 -9.09
CA TRP A 20 6.68 -0.67 -9.27
C TRP A 20 6.88 -1.96 -10.07
N THR A 21 6.65 -3.11 -9.43
CA THR A 21 6.83 -4.45 -10.05
C THR A 21 5.52 -5.24 -10.16
N LEU A 22 4.40 -4.71 -9.66
CA LEU A 22 3.14 -5.47 -9.59
C LEU A 22 2.44 -5.62 -10.95
N ALA A 23 2.85 -4.81 -11.94
CA ALA A 23 2.40 -4.93 -13.33
C ALA A 23 3.17 -6.01 -14.11
N GLU A 24 4.27 -6.51 -13.57
CA GLU A 24 5.12 -7.49 -14.25
C GLU A 24 4.57 -8.92 -14.03
N PRO A 25 4.49 -9.75 -15.09
CA PRO A 25 4.10 -11.15 -14.94
C PRO A 25 5.05 -11.92 -14.02
N VAL A 26 4.51 -12.86 -13.25
CA VAL A 26 5.34 -13.78 -12.46
C VAL A 26 6.19 -14.62 -13.43
N PRO A 27 7.53 -14.69 -13.26
CA PRO A 27 8.38 -15.55 -14.06
C PRO A 27 7.94 -17.02 -13.97
N ALA A 28 8.03 -17.75 -15.08
CA ALA A 28 7.52 -19.11 -15.19
C ALA A 28 8.13 -20.06 -14.15
N GLU A 29 9.38 -19.82 -13.75
CA GLU A 29 10.13 -20.56 -12.74
C GLU A 29 9.66 -20.32 -11.30
N ALA A 30 8.98 -19.21 -11.02
CA ALA A 30 8.50 -18.81 -9.70
C ALA A 30 7.00 -19.08 -9.50
N ALA A 31 6.32 -19.63 -10.51
CA ALA A 31 4.90 -19.98 -10.50
C ALA A 31 4.66 -21.28 -9.69
N THR A 32 4.68 -21.16 -8.36
CA THR A 32 4.24 -22.24 -7.47
C THR A 32 2.71 -22.31 -7.40
N THR A 33 2.15 -23.48 -7.04
CA THR A 33 0.70 -23.75 -6.97
C THR A 33 -0.08 -22.77 -6.09
N ASP A 34 0.58 -22.13 -5.12
CA ASP A 34 -0.03 -21.14 -4.20
C ASP A 34 0.15 -19.68 -4.67
N GLY A 35 0.96 -19.46 -5.71
CA GLY A 35 1.24 -18.15 -6.31
C GLY A 35 2.07 -17.24 -5.41
N THR A 36 3.33 -17.02 -5.77
CA THR A 36 4.24 -16.12 -5.05
C THR A 36 3.60 -14.74 -4.86
N ALA A 37 3.39 -14.34 -3.61
CA ALA A 37 2.91 -13.02 -3.26
C ALA A 37 3.96 -11.98 -3.66
N ARG A 38 3.52 -10.91 -4.32
CA ARG A 38 4.35 -9.79 -4.74
C ARG A 38 3.86 -8.54 -4.02
N THR A 39 4.80 -7.80 -3.42
CA THR A 39 4.49 -6.62 -2.61
C THR A 39 5.29 -5.43 -3.10
N HIS A 40 4.60 -4.32 -3.32
CA HIS A 40 5.22 -3.00 -3.45
C HIS A 40 5.05 -2.25 -2.12
N VAL A 41 6.14 -1.65 -1.63
CA VAL A 41 6.16 -0.89 -0.38
C VAL A 41 6.26 0.59 -0.74
N HIS A 42 5.27 1.36 -0.29
CA HIS A 42 5.22 2.80 -0.49
C HIS A 42 5.29 3.53 0.85
N SER A 43 6.26 4.43 1.01
CA SER A 43 6.44 5.19 2.25
C SER A 43 5.59 6.45 2.25
N VAL A 44 4.84 6.66 3.33
CA VAL A 44 4.03 7.86 3.57
C VAL A 44 4.64 8.64 4.73
N VAL A 45 4.91 9.93 4.50
CA VAL A 45 5.40 10.85 5.53
C VAL A 45 4.26 11.74 5.99
N PHE A 46 4.04 11.83 7.30
CA PHE A 46 3.02 12.73 7.84
C PHE A 46 3.42 14.19 7.60
N SER A 47 2.46 15.02 7.18
CA SER A 47 2.68 16.46 7.00
C SER A 47 3.10 17.15 8.30
N GLN A 48 2.78 16.55 9.45
CA GLN A 48 3.29 16.95 10.74
C GLN A 48 3.54 15.69 11.59
N PRO A 49 4.74 15.53 12.19
CA PRO A 49 5.02 14.38 13.04
C PRO A 49 4.16 14.38 14.31
N PHE A 50 3.91 13.20 14.85
CA PHE A 50 3.25 12.98 16.15
C PHE A 50 4.30 12.99 17.28
N ALA A 51 3.86 13.11 18.53
CA ALA A 51 4.78 12.96 19.68
C ALA A 51 5.07 11.48 19.96
N TYR A 52 4.10 10.61 19.67
CA TYR A 52 4.21 9.15 19.80
C TYR A 52 3.64 8.44 18.57
N MET A 53 3.92 7.14 18.44
CA MET A 53 3.38 6.31 17.34
C MET A 53 1.84 6.41 17.29
N PRO A 54 1.23 6.92 16.20
CA PRO A 54 -0.21 7.03 16.07
C PRO A 54 -0.84 5.69 15.69
N VAL A 55 -2.18 5.61 15.78
CA VAL A 55 -2.96 4.55 15.14
C VAL A 55 -3.24 4.96 13.70
N VAL A 56 -2.97 4.07 12.75
CA VAL A 56 -3.16 4.33 11.31
C VAL A 56 -4.15 3.33 10.71
N THR A 57 -5.12 3.83 9.96
CA THR A 57 -5.99 3.04 9.09
C THR A 57 -5.72 3.41 7.64
N VAL A 58 -5.68 2.41 6.76
CA VAL A 58 -5.57 2.58 5.31
C VAL A 58 -6.76 1.89 4.62
N GLY A 59 -7.27 2.50 3.55
CA GLY A 59 -8.40 1.99 2.77
C GLY A 59 -8.16 2.12 1.28
N LEU A 60 -8.52 1.07 0.53
CA LEU A 60 -8.44 1.05 -0.93
C LEU A 60 -9.57 1.91 -1.50
N CYS A 61 -9.24 2.87 -2.37
CA CYS A 61 -10.21 3.80 -2.96
C CYS A 61 -10.31 3.68 -4.49
N GLY A 62 -9.30 3.10 -5.14
CA GLY A 62 -9.29 2.84 -6.58
C GLY A 62 -8.21 1.82 -6.96
N PHE A 63 -8.38 1.16 -8.09
CA PHE A 63 -7.39 0.23 -8.65
C PHE A 63 -7.56 0.09 -10.16
N ASP A 64 -6.45 -0.14 -10.85
CA ASP A 64 -6.40 -0.58 -12.25
C ASP A 64 -5.70 -1.95 -12.31
N LEU A 65 -6.46 -2.95 -12.78
CA LEU A 65 -6.06 -4.35 -12.81
C LEU A 65 -6.18 -4.87 -14.24
N ASP A 66 -5.28 -5.79 -14.61
CA ASP A 66 -5.46 -6.52 -15.87
C ASP A 66 -6.79 -7.29 -15.87
N LYS A 67 -7.52 -7.16 -16.98
CA LYS A 67 -8.87 -7.72 -17.13
C LYS A 67 -8.89 -9.23 -17.41
N HIS A 68 -7.76 -9.83 -17.76
CA HIS A 68 -7.64 -11.24 -18.12
C HIS A 68 -7.26 -12.13 -16.92
N THR A 69 -6.76 -11.51 -15.85
CA THR A 69 -6.33 -12.19 -14.62
C THR A 69 -7.32 -11.94 -13.48
N GLY A 70 -7.37 -12.85 -12.50
CA GLY A 70 -8.28 -12.70 -11.37
C GLY A 70 -7.87 -11.54 -10.46
N GLY A 71 -8.78 -10.62 -10.14
CA GLY A 71 -8.47 -9.45 -9.32
C GLY A 71 -8.20 -9.77 -7.85
N ARG A 72 -6.97 -9.53 -7.39
CA ARG A 72 -6.50 -9.82 -6.03
C ARG A 72 -5.55 -8.73 -5.55
N ILE A 73 -5.99 -7.90 -4.62
CA ILE A 73 -5.17 -6.85 -4.00
C ILE A 73 -5.45 -6.86 -2.50
N SER A 74 -4.41 -6.70 -1.70
CA SER A 74 -4.49 -6.39 -0.29
C SER A 74 -3.61 -5.19 0.01
N ILE A 75 -4.07 -4.31 0.90
CA ILE A 75 -3.27 -3.20 1.42
C ILE A 75 -3.18 -3.30 2.93
N SER A 76 -2.03 -2.95 3.50
CA SER A 76 -1.86 -2.86 4.96
C SER A 76 -0.90 -1.75 5.36
N ALA A 77 -1.17 -1.08 6.47
CA ALA A 77 -0.24 -0.15 7.09
C ALA A 77 0.77 -0.95 7.93
N ARG A 78 2.06 -0.70 7.74
CA ARG A 78 3.19 -1.36 8.41
C ARG A 78 4.23 -0.32 8.82
N ALA A 79 5.20 -0.73 9.64
CA ALA A 79 6.32 0.11 10.06
C ALA A 79 5.91 1.53 10.51
N ILE A 80 4.83 1.63 11.30
CA ILE A 80 4.29 2.91 11.76
C ILE A 80 5.28 3.55 12.76
N SER A 81 5.64 4.80 12.53
CA SER A 81 6.45 5.63 13.42
C SER A 81 5.74 6.96 13.73
N ALA A 82 6.38 7.85 14.47
CA ALA A 82 5.83 9.18 14.74
C ALA A 82 5.87 10.09 13.50
N GLU A 83 6.73 9.79 12.54
CA GLU A 83 7.01 10.58 11.33
C GLU A 83 6.24 10.08 10.10
N GLY A 84 5.86 8.81 10.07
CA GLY A 84 5.21 8.21 8.91
C GLY A 84 4.89 6.73 9.08
N PHE A 85 4.61 6.07 7.97
CA PHE A 85 4.37 4.63 7.92
C PHE A 85 4.60 4.10 6.50
N GLU A 86 4.57 2.78 6.34
CA GLU A 86 4.62 2.11 5.05
C GLU A 86 3.26 1.54 4.67
N VAL A 87 2.85 1.72 3.41
CA VAL A 87 1.74 1.02 2.80
C VAL A 87 2.29 -0.16 2.02
N HIS A 88 1.94 -1.37 2.44
CA HIS A 88 2.29 -2.60 1.75
C HIS A 88 1.13 -2.97 0.83
N ILE A 89 1.35 -2.87 -0.48
CA ILE A 89 0.40 -3.21 -1.53
C ILE A 89 0.79 -4.59 -2.05
N THR A 90 -0.03 -5.59 -1.77
CA THR A 90 0.28 -6.99 -2.07
C THR A 90 -0.72 -7.55 -3.07
N THR A 91 -0.21 -8.24 -4.07
CA THR A 91 -0.97 -9.07 -5.00
C THR A 91 -0.37 -10.48 -5.04
N TRP A 92 -1.08 -11.43 -5.63
CA TRP A 92 -0.63 -12.81 -5.72
C TRP A 92 -1.17 -13.51 -6.96
N ARG A 93 -0.58 -14.68 -7.25
CA ARG A 93 -0.79 -15.45 -8.49
C ARG A 93 -0.49 -14.59 -9.72
N ASP A 94 -1.32 -14.74 -10.75
CA ASP A 94 -1.25 -14.14 -12.07
C ASP A 94 -1.72 -12.69 -12.14
N THR A 95 -2.31 -12.15 -11.06
CA THR A 95 -2.89 -10.80 -11.04
C THR A 95 -1.88 -9.72 -11.43
N LEU A 96 -2.18 -8.89 -12.42
CA LEU A 96 -1.35 -7.72 -12.75
C LEU A 96 -2.01 -6.45 -12.25
N VAL A 97 -1.25 -5.63 -11.51
CA VAL A 97 -1.72 -4.38 -10.92
C VAL A 97 -1.02 -3.21 -11.61
N TYR A 98 -1.76 -2.41 -12.35
CA TYR A 98 -1.21 -1.22 -13.03
C TYR A 98 -1.16 -0.01 -12.10
N SER A 99 -2.18 0.17 -11.27
CA SER A 99 -2.21 1.22 -10.26
C SER A 99 -3.14 0.90 -9.10
N VAL A 100 -2.90 1.57 -7.97
CA VAL A 100 -3.71 1.54 -6.76
C VAL A 100 -3.83 2.95 -6.22
N GLU A 101 -5.04 3.32 -5.83
CA GLU A 101 -5.32 4.53 -5.05
C GLU A 101 -5.78 4.12 -3.66
N PHE A 102 -5.23 4.76 -2.63
CA PHE A 102 -5.60 4.51 -1.25
C PHE A 102 -5.73 5.82 -0.49
N SER A 103 -6.59 5.80 0.54
CA SER A 103 -6.68 6.86 1.55
C SER A 103 -6.21 6.33 2.89
N TRP A 104 -5.74 7.23 3.74
CA TRP A 104 -5.28 6.89 5.07
C TRP A 104 -5.68 7.95 6.09
N LEU A 105 -5.80 7.51 7.34
CA LEU A 105 -6.12 8.33 8.51
C LEU A 105 -5.19 7.91 9.65
N ALA A 106 -4.49 8.88 10.23
CA ALA A 106 -3.66 8.73 11.42
C ALA A 106 -4.27 9.52 12.57
N VAL A 107 -4.44 8.87 13.73
CA VAL A 107 -4.98 9.47 14.95
C VAL A 107 -4.03 9.19 16.10
N GLY A 108 -3.62 10.24 16.81
CA GLY A 108 -2.63 10.15 17.88
C GLY A 108 -2.45 11.46 18.63
N SER A 109 -1.27 11.63 19.21
CA SER A 109 -0.89 12.81 20.01
C SER A 109 0.54 13.20 19.73
#